data_AF-A0A9E1W0C9-F1
#
_entry.id   AF-A0A9E1W0C9-F1
#
_cell.length_a   1.000
_cell.length_b   1.000
_cell.length_c   1.000
_cell.angle_alpha   90.00
_cell.angle_beta   90.00
_cell.angle_gamma   90.00
#
_symmetry.space_group_name_H-M   'P 1'
#
loop_
_entity.id
_entity.type
_entity.pdbx_description
1 polymer ?
#
loop_
_entity_poly.entity_id
_entity_poly.type
_entity_poly.pdbx_seq_one_letter_code
_entity_poly.pdbx_strand_id
1 'polypeptide(L)' 'MKKNRSIWPKYVARKCLADYYPGLSGKTLANLALEGRGPRHFKRGRNVYYRTEELDKFIEEGDSK' A
#
# COMPACT_ATOMS: atom_id res chain seq x y z
N MET A 1 1.70 14.98 7.55
CA MET A 1 0.37 14.65 8.13
C MET A 1 0.56 13.67 9.28
N LYS A 2 0.19 14.01 10.52
CA LYS A 2 0.28 13.04 11.65
C LYS A 2 -0.94 12.13 11.58
N LYS A 3 -0.76 10.89 11.08
CA LYS A 3 -1.83 9.88 11.01
C LYS A 3 -2.23 9.48 12.43
N ASN A 4 -3.50 9.64 12.80
CA ASN A 4 -4.04 9.09 14.05
C ASN A 4 -4.02 7.55 13.95
N ARG A 5 -2.92 6.92 14.41
CA ARG A 5 -2.64 5.48 14.22
C ARG A 5 -3.69 4.52 14.82
N SER A 6 -4.62 4.99 15.64
CA SER A 6 -5.65 4.13 16.27
C SER A 6 -6.76 3.65 15.34
N ILE A 7 -6.99 4.29 14.18
CA ILE A 7 -8.04 3.93 13.21
C ILE A 7 -7.51 3.26 11.93
N TRP A 8 -6.19 3.11 11.81
CA TRP A 8 -5.59 2.57 10.61
C TRP A 8 -5.55 1.04 10.67
N PRO A 9 -6.04 0.33 9.64
CA PRO A 9 -5.97 -1.12 9.62
C PRO A 9 -4.51 -1.56 9.53
N LYS A 10 -4.19 -2.74 10.08
CA LYS A 10 -2.85 -3.35 9.93
C LYS A 10 -2.56 -3.79 8.48
N TYR A 11 -3.63 -4.10 7.75
CA TYR A 11 -3.56 -4.57 6.37
C TYR A 11 -4.56 -3.82 5.52
N VAL A 12 -4.12 -3.34 4.36
CA VAL A 12 -4.97 -2.66 3.38
C VAL A 12 -5.11 -3.53 2.15
N ALA A 13 -6.36 -3.77 1.74
CA ALA A 13 -6.64 -4.47 0.50
C ALA A 13 -6.35 -3.54 -0.68
N ARG A 14 -5.75 -4.07 -1.75
CA ARG A 14 -5.42 -3.33 -2.98
C ARG A 14 -6.62 -2.54 -3.54
N LYS A 15 -7.82 -3.09 -3.41
CA LYS A 15 -9.07 -2.50 -3.91
C LYS A 15 -9.53 -1.27 -3.13
N CYS A 16 -9.17 -1.15 -1.86
CA CYS A 16 -9.54 -0.03 -0.97
C CYS A 16 -8.34 0.88 -0.68
N LEU A 17 -7.25 0.74 -1.45
CA LEU A 17 -6.01 1.44 -1.17
C LEU A 17 -6.17 2.97 -1.24
N ALA A 18 -6.97 3.42 -2.21
CA ALA A 18 -7.23 4.85 -2.44
C ALA A 18 -7.97 5.52 -1.28
N ASP A 19 -8.77 4.78 -0.49
CA ASP A 19 -9.47 5.30 0.69
C ASP A 19 -8.49 5.68 1.82
N TYR A 20 -7.36 4.98 1.93
CA TYR A 20 -6.36 5.20 2.98
C TYR A 20 -5.14 6.01 2.49
N TYR A 21 -4.79 5.87 1.22
CA TYR A 21 -3.60 6.48 0.62
C TYR A 21 -4.02 7.27 -0.63
N PRO A 22 -4.45 8.54 -0.47
CA PRO A 22 -4.79 9.38 -1.61
C PRO A 22 -3.57 9.56 -2.52
N GLY A 23 -3.75 9.34 -3.81
CA GLY A 23 -2.66 9.38 -4.81
C GLY A 23 -1.99 8.03 -5.10
N LEU A 24 -2.21 7.01 -4.27
CA LEU A 24 -1.72 5.66 -4.53
C LEU A 24 -2.85 4.76 -5.03
N SER A 25 -2.79 4.37 -6.29
CA SER A 25 -3.78 3.46 -6.89
C SER A 25 -3.36 2.01 -6.77
N GLY A 26 -4.35 1.13 -6.52
CA GLY A 26 -4.16 -0.30 -6.59
C GLY A 26 -3.64 -0.80 -7.94
N LYS A 27 -3.90 -0.07 -9.04
CA LYS A 27 -3.34 -0.38 -10.36
C LYS A 27 -1.84 -0.12 -10.42
N THR A 28 -1.38 0.99 -9.85
CA THR A 28 0.05 1.32 -9.75
C THR A 28 0.82 0.24 -9.00
N LEU A 29 0.31 -0.18 -7.84
CA LEU A 29 0.95 -1.27 -7.08
C LEU A 29 0.90 -2.62 -7.80
N ALA A 30 -0.11 -2.86 -8.65
CA ALA A 30 -0.17 -4.06 -9.48
C ALA A 30 0.93 -4.07 -10.54
N ASN A 31 1.14 -2.93 -11.21
CA ASN A 31 2.20 -2.78 -12.21
C ASN A 31 3.58 -2.94 -11.57
N LEU A 32 3.82 -2.25 -10.45
CA LEU A 32 5.08 -2.38 -9.71
C LEU A 32 5.36 -3.83 -9.31
N ALA A 33 4.35 -4.55 -8.82
CA ALA A 33 4.49 -5.96 -8.47
C ALA A 33 4.86 -6.84 -9.68
N LEU A 34 4.36 -6.54 -10.88
CA LEU A 34 4.75 -7.24 -12.12
C LEU A 34 6.22 -6.98 -12.48
N GLU A 35 6.72 -5.78 -12.18
CA GLU A 35 8.13 -5.39 -12.38
C GLU A 35 9.06 -5.90 -11.26
N GLY A 36 8.54 -6.65 -10.28
CA GLY A 36 9.31 -7.08 -9.11
C GLY A 36 9.65 -5.96 -8.13
N ARG A 37 8.92 -4.84 -8.21
CA ARG A 37 9.10 -3.63 -7.39
C ARG A 37 7.90 -3.41 -6.46
N GLY A 38 8.05 -2.43 -5.57
CA GLY A 38 6.99 -1.94 -4.71
C GLY A 38 6.90 -2.65 -3.35
N PRO A 39 5.87 -2.30 -2.55
CA PRO A 39 5.73 -2.76 -1.19
C PRO A 39 5.37 -4.25 -1.13
N ARG A 40 5.85 -4.92 -0.07
CA ARG A 40 5.61 -6.34 0.11
C ARG A 40 4.11 -6.63 0.28
N HIS A 41 3.62 -7.55 -0.53
CA HIS A 41 2.22 -7.96 -0.53
C HIS A 41 2.05 -9.45 -0.30
N PHE A 42 0.86 -9.84 0.12
CA PHE A 42 0.45 -11.24 0.17
C PHE A 42 -0.94 -11.40 -0.43
N LYS A 43 -1.19 -12.60 -0.98
CA LYS A 43 -2.49 -12.98 -1.54
C LYS A 43 -3.26 -13.77 -0.50
N ARG A 44 -4.56 -13.47 -0.37
CA ARG A 44 -5.51 -14.27 0.40
C ARG A 44 -6.78 -14.45 -0.44
N GLY A 45 -6.92 -15.63 -1.02
CA GLY A 45 -7.93 -15.92 -2.03
C GLY A 45 -7.73 -15.02 -3.27
N ARG A 46 -8.80 -14.35 -3.70
CA ARG A 46 -8.80 -13.44 -4.86
C ARG A 46 -8.28 -12.02 -4.54
N ASN A 47 -7.96 -11.73 -3.28
CA ASN A 47 -7.59 -10.40 -2.83
C ASN A 47 -6.08 -10.31 -2.55
N VAL A 48 -5.50 -9.16 -2.89
CA VAL A 48 -4.12 -8.78 -2.57
C VAL A 48 -4.15 -7.79 -1.41
N TYR A 49 -3.34 -8.06 -0.39
CA TYR A 49 -3.22 -7.23 0.80
C TYR A 49 -1.78 -6.75 0.98
N TYR A 50 -1.66 -5.55 1.51
CA TYR A 50 -0.40 -4.90 1.85
C TYR A 50 -0.41 -4.60 3.35
N ARG A 51 0.76 -4.71 3.99
CA ARG A 51 0.92 -4.18 5.35
C ARG A 51 1.02 -2.67 5.28
N THR A 52 0.31 -2.01 6.17
CA THR A 52 0.31 -0.55 6.28
C THR A 52 1.73 -0.02 6.50
N GLU A 53 2.51 -0.67 7.37
CA GLU A 53 3.91 -0.30 7.61
C GLU A 53 4.79 -0.37 6.35
N GLU A 54 4.54 -1.34 5.47
CA GLU A 54 5.32 -1.50 4.23
C GLU A 54 4.86 -0.49 3.17
N LEU A 55 3.57 -0.13 3.15
CA LEU A 55 3.06 0.95 2.33
C LEU A 55 3.62 2.30 2.76
N ASP A 56 3.69 2.55 4.07
CA ASP A 56 4.26 3.77 4.63
C ASP A 56 5.74 3.90 4.26
N LYS A 57 6.55 2.86 4.49
CA LYS A 57 7.95 2.83 4.07
C LYS A 57 8.10 3.10 2.57
N PHE A 58 7.30 2.44 1.74
CA PHE A 58 7.36 2.62 0.29
C PHE A 58 7.06 4.06 -0.13
N ILE A 59 6.11 4.72 0.52
CA ILE A 59 5.78 6.11 0.23
C ILE A 59 6.89 7.03 0.75
N GLU A 60 7.41 6.80 1.95
CA GLU A 60 8.52 7.58 2.52
C GLU A 60 9.80 7.45 1.68
N GLU A 61 10.11 6.26 1.17
CA GLU A 61 11.24 6.01 0.26
C GLU A 61 11.02 6.64 -1.13
N GLY A 62 9.77 6.72 -1.60
CA GLY A 62 9.41 7.32 -2.87
C GLY A 62 9.37 8.86 -2.89
N ASP A 63 9.14 9.49 -1.73
CA ASP A 63 9.02 10.96 -1.55
C ASP A 63 10.38 11.65 -1.41
N SER A 64 11.47 10.91 -1.16
CA SER A 64 12.83 11.45 -1.02
C SER A 64 13.59 11.70 -2.34
N LYS A 65 12.90 12.02 -3.44
CA LYS A 65 13.56 12.32 -4.72
C LYS A 65 13.18 13.65 -5.34
#